data_AF-A0AAD9QUX1-F1
#
_entry.id   AF-A0AAD9QUX1-F1
#
_cell.length_a   1.000
_cell.length_b   1.000
_cell.length_c   1.000
_cell.angle_alpha   90.00
_cell.angle_beta   90.00
_cell.angle_gamma   90.00
#
_symmetry.space_group_name_H-M   'P 1'
#
loop_
_entity.id
_entity.type
_entity.pdbx_description
1 polymer ?
#
loop_
_entity_poly.entity_id
_entity_poly.type
_entity_poly.pdbx_seq_one_letter_code
_entity_poly.pdbx_strand_id
1 'polypeptide(L)'
;MSQRNLKCTVCSGSHSRLHCTFICKSCGGDYRQCECETVNRQSRPNKRQRNAEARETDSERNNKELQKRYDSLLKDHERLAQAFRNQEKETKLLGQQLEEKEKEYEEVANDAEELANLVRTKCEAIKTLEKRLAEAKKLIASFKQELQSARNSSSVTEPQHPDPPQQQSIRVSSHSLSSIHSRYDKVLQTMKDNNCSMANAYRLSGCPRSTLRDFIAIAELKKVDSRAFEIALANCQEESVRELEKMCRKSLGRYMPLMSTMRREGQLLPLKFDQRFYE
;
A
#
# COMPACT_ATOMS: atom_id res chain seq x y z
N MET A 1 -13.84 -10.96 -82.73
CA MET A 1 -12.45 -11.41 -82.48
C MET A 1 -12.44 -12.23 -81.19
N SER A 2 -12.39 -13.56 -81.30
CA SER A 2 -12.55 -14.52 -80.20
C SER A 2 -11.29 -14.59 -79.33
N GLN A 3 -11.37 -14.17 -78.06
CA GLN A 3 -10.27 -14.33 -77.11
C GLN A 3 -10.26 -15.77 -76.58
N ARG A 4 -9.27 -16.54 -77.00
CA ARG A 4 -9.01 -17.90 -76.49
C ARG A 4 -8.50 -17.82 -75.04
N ASN A 5 -9.35 -18.19 -74.08
CA ASN A 5 -8.95 -18.36 -72.67
C ASN A 5 -8.01 -19.57 -72.53
N LEU A 6 -6.70 -19.30 -72.41
CA LEU A 6 -5.70 -20.32 -72.06
C LEU A 6 -5.54 -20.38 -70.54
N LYS A 7 -5.83 -21.55 -69.95
CA LYS A 7 -5.69 -21.82 -68.50
C LYS A 7 -4.23 -21.73 -68.06
N CYS A 8 -3.99 -21.09 -66.91
CA CYS A 8 -2.66 -20.99 -66.31
C CYS A 8 -2.16 -22.37 -65.86
N THR A 9 -1.02 -22.84 -66.36
CA THR A 9 -0.47 -24.17 -66.02
C THR A 9 0.14 -24.26 -64.62
N VAL A 10 0.21 -23.14 -63.88
CA VAL A 10 0.78 -23.09 -62.53
C VAL A 10 -0.30 -23.24 -61.45
N CYS A 11 -1.48 -22.65 -61.65
CA CYS A 11 -2.56 -22.67 -60.65
C CYS A 11 -3.92 -23.15 -61.21
N SER A 12 -3.98 -23.57 -62.48
CA SER A 12 -5.19 -24.08 -63.16
C SER A 12 -6.40 -23.12 -63.21
N GLY A 13 -6.23 -21.86 -62.80
CA GLY A 13 -7.26 -20.82 -62.84
C GLY A 13 -7.46 -20.19 -64.22
N SER A 14 -8.63 -19.58 -64.42
CA SER A 14 -9.07 -18.90 -65.64
C SER A 14 -8.61 -17.44 -65.67
N HIS A 15 -7.32 -17.19 -65.84
CA HIS A 15 -6.77 -15.85 -66.06
C HIS A 15 -5.76 -15.85 -67.20
N SER A 16 -5.69 -14.75 -67.94
CA SER A 16 -4.75 -14.55 -69.04
C SER A 16 -3.32 -14.40 -68.50
N ARG A 17 -2.35 -14.87 -69.28
CA ARG A 17 -0.92 -15.09 -68.96
C ARG A 17 -0.13 -13.86 -68.46
N LEU A 18 -0.78 -12.69 -68.34
CA LEU A 18 -0.16 -11.40 -68.05
C LEU A 18 -0.35 -10.91 -66.59
N HIS A 19 -1.04 -11.65 -65.72
CA HIS A 19 -1.27 -11.24 -64.32
C HIS A 19 -0.56 -12.12 -63.28
N CYS A 20 0.73 -12.42 -63.49
CA CYS A 20 1.58 -12.93 -62.40
C CYS A 20 2.46 -11.78 -61.89
N THR A 21 1.97 -11.05 -60.89
CA THR A 21 2.70 -9.94 -60.23
C THR A 21 3.55 -10.40 -59.05
N PHE A 22 4.06 -11.63 -59.05
CA PHE A 22 5.17 -12.02 -58.17
C PHE A 22 6.48 -11.81 -58.90
N ILE A 23 6.91 -10.55 -58.95
CA ILE A 23 8.25 -10.17 -59.41
C ILE A 23 9.25 -10.77 -58.41
N CYS A 24 9.92 -11.85 -58.80
CA CYS A 24 11.16 -12.26 -58.16
C CYS A 24 12.17 -11.13 -58.39
N LYS A 25 12.42 -10.31 -57.36
CA LYS A 25 13.37 -9.19 -57.44
C LYS A 25 14.84 -9.63 -57.58
N SER A 26 15.12 -10.93 -57.58
CA SER A 26 16.49 -11.46 -57.61
C SER A 26 16.95 -11.95 -58.98
N CYS A 27 16.06 -12.08 -59.98
CA CYS A 27 16.45 -12.39 -61.35
C CYS A 27 15.71 -11.43 -62.30
N GLY A 28 16.44 -10.47 -62.87
CA GLY A 28 15.93 -9.41 -63.73
C GLY A 28 15.39 -9.87 -65.09
N GLY A 29 14.56 -10.91 -65.11
CA GLY A 29 13.90 -11.42 -66.32
C GLY A 29 14.66 -12.51 -67.07
N ASP A 30 15.79 -13.01 -66.55
CA ASP A 30 16.52 -14.12 -67.18
C ASP A 30 16.23 -15.46 -66.47
N TYR A 31 15.49 -16.33 -67.16
CA TYR A 31 14.98 -17.60 -66.62
C TYR A 31 16.06 -18.68 -66.43
N ARG A 32 17.30 -18.44 -66.85
CA ARG A 32 18.38 -19.44 -66.81
C ARG A 32 19.22 -19.43 -65.52
N GLN A 33 18.97 -18.51 -64.58
CA GLN A 33 19.78 -18.35 -63.36
C GLN A 33 18.97 -18.40 -62.04
N CYS A 34 17.75 -18.93 -62.02
CA CYS A 34 17.05 -19.18 -60.74
C CYS A 34 17.56 -20.49 -60.13
N GLU A 35 18.47 -20.41 -59.16
CA GLU A 35 18.82 -21.52 -58.24
C GLU A 35 17.76 -21.67 -57.15
N CYS A 36 16.51 -21.79 -57.59
CA CYS A 36 15.35 -21.91 -56.74
C CYS A 36 15.11 -23.41 -56.53
N GLU A 37 15.49 -23.90 -55.34
CA GLU A 37 15.51 -25.31 -54.95
C GLU A 37 14.28 -26.10 -55.43
N THR A 38 14.59 -27.32 -55.89
CA THR A 38 13.74 -28.29 -56.55
C THR A 38 12.40 -28.53 -55.86
N VAL A 39 11.33 -27.90 -56.36
CA VAL A 39 9.97 -28.38 -56.12
C VAL A 39 9.63 -29.42 -57.20
N ASN A 40 9.57 -30.67 -56.73
CA ASN A 40 9.21 -31.91 -57.40
C ASN A 40 8.20 -31.72 -58.56
N ARG A 41 8.69 -31.69 -59.81
CA ARG A 41 7.84 -31.70 -61.01
C ARG A 41 7.26 -33.10 -61.18
N GLN A 42 6.06 -33.32 -60.65
CA GLN A 42 5.28 -34.52 -60.92
C GLN A 42 5.10 -34.69 -62.44
N SER A 43 5.62 -35.80 -62.95
CA SER A 43 5.48 -36.21 -64.35
C SER A 43 4.01 -36.44 -64.69
N ARG A 44 3.55 -35.91 -65.84
CA ARG A 44 2.20 -36.19 -66.38
C ARG A 44 2.04 -37.71 -66.58
N PRO A 45 0.94 -38.34 -66.12
CA PRO A 45 0.76 -39.78 -66.32
C PRO A 45 0.55 -40.10 -67.81
N ASN A 46 1.17 -41.20 -68.24
CA ASN A 46 1.14 -41.68 -69.62
C ASN A 46 -0.28 -42.15 -70.00
N LYS A 47 -0.65 -42.03 -71.28
CA LYS A 47 -1.99 -42.36 -71.83
C LYS A 47 -2.45 -43.80 -71.56
N ARG A 48 -1.53 -44.71 -71.20
CA ARG A 48 -1.82 -46.10 -70.77
C ARG A 48 -2.33 -46.22 -69.33
N GLN A 49 -2.00 -45.28 -68.43
CA GLN A 49 -2.49 -45.29 -67.04
C GLN A 49 -3.96 -44.87 -66.95
N ARG A 50 -4.42 -43.98 -67.85
CA ARG A 50 -5.83 -43.57 -67.96
C ARG A 50 -6.79 -44.71 -68.27
N ASN A 51 -6.35 -45.76 -68.98
CA ASN A 51 -7.20 -46.90 -69.31
C ASN A 51 -7.29 -47.96 -68.19
N ALA A 52 -6.41 -47.88 -67.18
CA ALA A 52 -6.51 -48.72 -65.98
C ALA A 52 -7.46 -48.09 -64.94
N GLU A 53 -7.42 -46.77 -64.77
CA GLU A 53 -8.35 -46.02 -63.89
C GLU A 53 -9.78 -45.98 -64.44
N ALA A 54 -9.97 -46.15 -65.76
CA ALA A 54 -11.29 -46.21 -66.40
C ALA A 54 -12.01 -47.57 -66.27
N ARG A 55 -11.38 -48.55 -65.60
CA ARG A 55 -11.96 -49.87 -65.32
C ARG A 55 -12.34 -50.08 -63.85
N GLU A 56 -12.32 -49.03 -63.03
CA GLU A 56 -12.94 -49.10 -61.71
C GLU A 56 -14.45 -49.02 -61.87
N THR A 57 -15.15 -50.02 -61.34
CA THR A 57 -16.60 -50.00 -61.29
C THR A 57 -17.05 -48.87 -60.37
N ASP A 58 -18.20 -48.24 -60.66
CA ASP A 58 -18.76 -47.18 -59.79
C ASP A 58 -18.87 -47.64 -58.32
N SER A 59 -19.02 -48.96 -58.10
CA SER A 59 -18.99 -49.62 -56.79
C SER A 59 -17.64 -49.47 -56.06
N GLU A 60 -16.51 -49.72 -56.72
CA GLU A 60 -15.17 -49.61 -56.12
C GLU A 60 -14.82 -48.15 -55.79
N ARG A 61 -15.25 -47.20 -56.64
CA ARG A 61 -15.06 -45.77 -56.39
C ARG A 61 -15.89 -45.30 -55.20
N ASN A 62 -17.15 -45.73 -55.10
CA ASN A 62 -18.02 -45.43 -53.97
C ASN A 62 -17.49 -46.03 -52.66
N ASN A 63 -16.95 -47.26 -52.71
CA ASN A 63 -16.36 -47.91 -51.55
C ASN A 63 -15.12 -47.17 -51.03
N LYS A 64 -14.22 -46.73 -51.92
CA LYS A 64 -13.06 -45.89 -51.55
C LYS A 64 -13.47 -44.54 -50.96
N GLU A 65 -14.53 -43.92 -51.49
CA GLU A 65 -15.04 -42.66 -50.94
C GLU A 65 -15.67 -42.85 -49.56
N LEU A 66 -16.41 -43.95 -49.36
CA LEU A 66 -16.96 -44.31 -48.06
C LEU A 66 -15.85 -44.58 -47.03
N GLN A 67 -14.79 -45.29 -47.41
CA GLN A 67 -13.63 -45.52 -46.55
C GLN A 67 -12.98 -44.20 -46.12
N LYS A 68 -12.79 -43.24 -47.04
CA LYS A 68 -12.26 -41.91 -46.70
C LYS A 68 -13.16 -41.15 -45.71
N ARG A 69 -14.48 -41.25 -45.87
CA ARG A 69 -15.43 -40.63 -44.94
C ARG A 69 -15.37 -41.28 -43.56
N TYR A 70 -15.24 -42.61 -43.51
CA TYR A 70 -15.05 -43.36 -42.27
C TYR A 70 -13.75 -42.95 -41.56
N ASP A 71 -12.63 -42.89 -42.28
CA ASP A 71 -11.35 -42.47 -41.73
C ASP A 71 -11.37 -41.01 -41.24
N SER A 72 -12.09 -40.13 -41.95
CA SER A 72 -12.31 -38.75 -41.50
C SER A 72 -13.13 -38.70 -40.21
N LEU A 73 -14.22 -39.47 -40.16
CA LEU A 73 -15.10 -39.54 -39.00
C LEU A 73 -14.36 -40.05 -37.76
N LEU A 74 -13.49 -41.05 -37.90
CA LEU A 74 -12.64 -41.54 -36.80
C LEU A 74 -11.70 -40.45 -36.27
N LYS A 75 -11.07 -39.67 -37.16
CA LYS A 75 -10.20 -38.55 -36.76
C LYS A 75 -10.98 -37.45 -36.04
N ASP A 76 -12.18 -37.14 -36.50
CA ASP A 76 -13.03 -36.14 -35.86
C ASP A 76 -13.53 -36.62 -34.49
N HIS A 77 -13.87 -37.90 -34.34
CA HIS A 77 -14.16 -38.49 -33.03
C HIS A 77 -12.98 -38.41 -32.06
N GLU A 78 -11.76 -38.71 -32.52
CA GLU A 78 -10.57 -38.62 -31.68
C GLU A 78 -10.30 -37.16 -31.24
N ARG A 79 -10.45 -36.20 -32.17
CA ARG A 79 -10.34 -34.76 -31.87
C ARG A 79 -11.38 -34.31 -30.85
N LEU A 80 -12.63 -34.71 -31.01
CA LEU A 80 -13.70 -34.41 -30.06
C LEU A 80 -13.41 -35.02 -28.69
N ALA A 81 -12.97 -36.27 -28.64
CA ALA A 81 -12.60 -36.93 -27.39
C ALA A 81 -11.46 -36.18 -26.67
N GLN A 82 -10.47 -35.68 -27.42
CA GLN A 82 -9.40 -34.86 -26.85
C GLN A 82 -9.93 -33.51 -26.34
N ALA A 83 -10.84 -32.87 -27.07
CA ALA A 83 -11.46 -31.62 -26.65
C ALA A 83 -12.25 -31.78 -25.34
N PHE A 84 -13.04 -32.84 -25.20
CA PHE A 84 -13.75 -33.15 -23.95
C PHE A 84 -12.80 -33.40 -22.78
N ARG A 85 -11.72 -34.16 -22.97
CA ARG A 85 -10.70 -34.36 -21.93
C ARG A 85 -10.03 -33.06 -21.50
N ASN A 86 -9.79 -32.15 -22.44
CA ASN A 86 -9.23 -30.83 -22.13
C ASN A 86 -10.24 -29.97 -21.36
N GLN A 87 -11.49 -29.96 -21.80
CA GLN A 87 -12.56 -29.21 -21.15
C GLN A 87 -12.85 -29.72 -19.73
N GLU A 88 -12.78 -31.03 -19.50
CA GLU A 88 -12.92 -31.63 -18.18
C GLU A 88 -11.80 -31.16 -17.23
N LYS A 89 -10.55 -31.13 -17.72
CA LYS A 89 -9.40 -30.60 -16.94
C LYS A 89 -9.57 -29.12 -16.60
N GLU A 90 -10.00 -28.32 -17.57
CA GLU A 90 -10.25 -26.89 -17.38
C GLU A 90 -11.36 -26.65 -16.36
N THR A 91 -12.47 -27.39 -16.47
CA THR A 91 -13.59 -27.31 -15.54
C THR A 91 -13.16 -27.68 -14.12
N LYS A 92 -12.33 -28.72 -13.97
CA LYS A 92 -11.78 -29.12 -12.68
C LYS A 92 -10.87 -28.04 -12.08
N LEU A 93 -10.01 -27.42 -12.89
CA LEU A 93 -9.13 -26.34 -12.45
C LEU A 93 -9.93 -25.10 -12.02
N LEU A 94 -10.93 -24.70 -12.81
CA LEU A 94 -11.81 -23.59 -12.46
C LEU A 94 -12.58 -23.87 -11.16
N GLY A 95 -13.04 -25.11 -10.96
CA GLY A 95 -13.67 -25.52 -9.71
C GLY A 95 -12.76 -25.33 -8.49
N GLN A 96 -11.49 -25.72 -8.59
CA GLN A 96 -10.50 -25.52 -7.52
C GLN A 96 -10.24 -24.04 -7.26
N GLN A 97 -10.09 -23.23 -8.31
CA GLN A 97 -9.89 -21.78 -8.17
C GLN A 97 -11.10 -21.09 -7.52
N LEU A 98 -12.31 -21.52 -7.85
CA LEU A 98 -13.53 -21.00 -7.22
C LEU A 98 -13.59 -21.36 -5.75
N GLU A 99 -13.24 -22.59 -5.37
CA GLU A 99 -13.21 -23.02 -3.96
C GLU A 99 -12.16 -22.24 -3.15
N GLU A 100 -10.97 -22.02 -3.73
CA GLU A 100 -9.94 -21.17 -3.11
C GLU A 100 -10.44 -19.73 -2.92
N LYS A 101 -11.07 -19.16 -3.95
CA LYS A 101 -11.64 -17.81 -3.87
C LYS A 101 -12.76 -17.71 -2.85
N GLU A 102 -13.62 -18.71 -2.74
CA GLU A 102 -14.69 -18.76 -1.74
C GLU A 102 -14.12 -18.74 -0.33
N LYS A 103 -13.05 -19.51 -0.06
CA LYS A 103 -12.33 -19.47 1.22
C LYS A 103 -11.73 -18.09 1.51
N GLU A 104 -11.08 -17.47 0.52
CA GLU A 104 -10.56 -16.10 0.66
C GLU A 104 -11.68 -15.09 0.98
N TYR A 105 -12.85 -15.20 0.34
CA TYR A 105 -13.99 -14.32 0.63
C TYR A 105 -14.54 -14.53 2.04
N GLU A 106 -14.60 -15.77 2.53
CA GLU A 106 -15.05 -16.09 3.88
C GLU A 106 -14.08 -15.55 4.94
N GLU A 107 -12.77 -15.67 4.73
CA GLU A 107 -11.75 -15.07 5.60
C GLU A 107 -11.89 -13.54 5.67
N VAL A 108 -12.03 -12.88 4.51
CA VAL A 108 -12.21 -11.42 4.46
C VAL A 108 -13.53 -10.99 5.12
N ALA A 109 -14.60 -11.77 4.98
CA ALA A 109 -15.87 -11.49 5.64
C ALA A 109 -15.75 -11.58 7.17
N ASN A 110 -15.04 -12.59 7.69
CA ASN A 110 -14.77 -12.74 9.12
C ASN A 110 -13.93 -11.57 9.65
N ASP A 111 -12.85 -11.19 8.97
CA ASP A 111 -12.01 -10.04 9.33
C ASP A 111 -12.83 -8.73 9.37
N ALA A 112 -13.72 -8.54 8.40
CA ALA A 112 -14.60 -7.37 8.35
C ALA A 112 -15.60 -7.35 9.53
N GLU A 113 -16.13 -8.51 9.93
CA GLU A 113 -17.00 -8.63 11.09
C GLU A 113 -16.27 -8.35 12.41
N GLU A 114 -15.05 -8.87 12.58
CA GLU A 114 -14.20 -8.58 13.74
C GLU A 114 -13.91 -7.07 13.84
N LEU A 115 -13.58 -6.43 12.72
CA LEU A 115 -13.34 -5.00 12.67
C LEU A 115 -14.62 -4.21 13.02
N ALA A 116 -15.77 -4.62 12.51
CA ALA A 116 -17.06 -4.00 12.83
C ALA A 116 -17.39 -4.13 14.33
N ASN A 117 -17.14 -5.30 14.92
CA ASN A 117 -17.27 -5.53 16.36
C ASN A 117 -16.39 -4.58 17.16
N LEU A 118 -15.11 -4.47 16.80
CA LEU A 118 -14.15 -3.59 17.47
C LEU A 118 -14.59 -2.12 17.40
N VAL A 119 -15.05 -1.67 16.23
CA VAL A 119 -15.56 -0.31 16.05
C VAL A 119 -16.78 -0.07 16.93
N ARG A 120 -17.74 -1.01 16.98
CA ARG A 120 -18.91 -0.91 17.87
C ARG A 120 -18.50 -0.73 19.33
N THR A 121 -17.62 -1.60 19.84
CA THR A 121 -17.14 -1.53 21.23
C THR A 121 -16.41 -0.22 21.52
N LYS A 122 -15.56 0.24 20.61
CA LYS A 122 -14.85 1.52 20.77
C LYS A 122 -15.82 2.70 20.75
N CYS A 123 -16.82 2.70 19.88
CA CYS A 123 -17.85 3.74 19.84
C CYS A 123 -18.66 3.79 21.14
N GLU A 124 -19.01 2.65 21.74
CA GLU A 124 -19.68 2.59 23.04
C GLU A 124 -18.81 3.12 24.18
N ALA A 125 -17.52 2.78 24.18
CA ALA A 125 -16.56 3.31 25.13
C ALA A 125 -16.43 4.85 25.00
N ILE A 126 -16.36 5.37 23.77
CA ILE A 126 -16.34 6.82 23.51
C ILE A 126 -17.59 7.49 24.06
N LYS A 127 -18.79 6.98 23.75
CA LYS A 127 -20.06 7.52 24.30
C LYS A 127 -20.06 7.57 25.82
N THR A 128 -19.52 6.54 26.47
CA THR A 128 -19.41 6.47 27.93
C THR A 128 -18.44 7.53 28.47
N LEU A 129 -17.28 7.70 27.82
CA LEU A 129 -16.29 8.71 28.19
C LEU A 129 -16.82 10.13 27.97
N GLU A 130 -17.53 10.38 26.88
CA GLU A 130 -18.18 11.66 26.60
C GLU A 130 -19.18 12.05 27.70
N LYS A 131 -20.00 11.09 28.14
CA LYS A 131 -20.94 11.30 29.25
C LYS A 131 -20.20 11.65 30.56
N ARG A 132 -19.17 10.88 30.92
CA ARG A 132 -18.35 11.16 32.12
C ARG A 132 -17.66 12.52 32.04
N LEU A 133 -17.19 12.90 30.86
CA LEU A 133 -16.55 14.19 30.62
C LEU A 133 -17.55 15.35 30.78
N ALA A 134 -18.79 15.19 30.32
CA ALA A 134 -19.85 16.17 30.54
C ALA A 134 -20.21 16.32 32.04
N GLU A 135 -20.32 15.19 32.75
CA GLU A 135 -20.57 15.18 34.20
C GLU A 135 -19.41 15.86 34.97
N ALA A 136 -18.17 15.53 34.64
CA ALA A 136 -16.98 16.15 35.25
C ALA A 136 -16.93 17.66 34.99
N LYS A 137 -17.28 18.13 33.79
CA LYS A 137 -17.40 19.57 33.48
C LYS A 137 -18.44 20.25 34.36
N LYS A 138 -19.60 19.61 34.58
CA LYS A 138 -20.66 20.13 35.46
C LYS A 138 -20.19 20.23 36.91
N LEU A 139 -19.51 19.21 37.41
CA LEU A 139 -18.93 19.22 38.77
C LEU A 139 -17.88 20.32 38.94
N ILE A 140 -16.98 20.48 37.98
CA ILE A 140 -15.97 21.56 38.00
C ILE A 140 -16.64 22.93 38.00
N ALA A 141 -17.73 23.13 37.24
CA ALA A 141 -18.47 24.38 37.25
C ALA A 141 -19.09 24.67 38.63
N SER A 142 -19.69 23.65 39.28
CA SER A 142 -20.23 23.76 40.65
C SER A 142 -19.13 24.16 41.65
N PHE A 143 -18.01 23.43 41.68
CA PHE A 143 -16.91 23.74 42.60
C PHE A 143 -16.31 25.13 42.35
N LYS A 144 -16.21 25.58 41.08
CA LYS A 144 -15.78 26.94 40.78
C LYS A 144 -16.72 27.99 41.36
N GLN A 145 -18.03 27.75 41.30
CA GLN A 145 -19.03 28.64 41.88
C GLN A 145 -18.94 28.66 43.41
N GLU A 146 -18.85 27.49 44.05
CA GLU A 146 -18.67 27.38 45.51
C GLU A 146 -17.41 28.11 46.00
N LEU A 147 -16.28 27.94 45.31
CA LEU A 147 -15.03 28.63 45.64
C LEU A 147 -15.15 30.17 45.49
N GLN A 148 -15.88 30.65 44.47
CA GLN A 148 -16.15 32.08 44.32
C GLN A 148 -17.03 32.61 45.45
N SER A 149 -18.09 31.88 45.82
CA SER A 149 -18.95 32.24 46.95
C SER A 149 -18.19 32.27 48.28
N ALA A 150 -17.32 31.28 48.55
CA ALA A 150 -16.48 31.23 49.74
C ALA A 150 -15.46 32.38 49.81
N ARG A 151 -14.89 32.75 48.66
CA ARG A 151 -13.98 33.89 48.54
C ARG A 151 -14.69 35.21 48.82
N ASN A 152 -15.89 35.39 48.29
CA ASN A 152 -16.68 36.61 48.49
C ASN A 152 -17.22 36.75 49.92
N SER A 153 -17.40 35.64 50.64
CA SER A 153 -17.81 35.65 52.05
C SER A 153 -16.65 35.83 53.03
N SER A 154 -15.39 35.75 52.56
CA SER A 154 -14.18 35.96 53.37
C SER A 154 -13.61 37.39 53.30
N SER A 155 -14.32 38.36 52.72
CA SER A 155 -13.84 39.76 52.67
C SER A 155 -14.21 40.53 53.94
N VAL A 156 -13.47 40.30 55.04
CA VAL A 156 -13.29 41.28 56.12
C VAL A 156 -11.79 41.35 56.44
N THR A 157 -11.19 42.48 56.06
CA THR A 157 -9.88 43.06 56.41
C THR A 157 -8.60 42.24 56.21
N GLU A 158 -7.76 42.67 55.25
CA GLU A 158 -6.33 42.95 55.50
C GLU A 158 -5.79 43.99 54.49
N PRO A 159 -4.71 44.74 54.84
CA PRO A 159 -4.42 46.07 54.30
C PRO A 159 -3.75 46.07 52.92
N GLN A 160 -4.04 47.13 52.17
CA GLN A 160 -3.38 47.48 50.91
C GLN A 160 -1.88 47.69 51.12
N HIS A 161 -1.07 46.88 50.42
CA HIS A 161 0.35 47.14 50.20
C HIS A 161 0.52 47.72 48.78
N PRO A 162 1.31 48.78 48.57
CA PRO A 162 1.44 49.42 47.26
C PRO A 162 2.17 48.52 46.26
N ASP A 163 1.68 48.49 45.03
CA ASP A 163 2.36 47.88 43.87
C ASP A 163 3.74 48.51 43.63
N PRO A 164 4.79 47.70 43.41
CA PRO A 164 5.92 48.08 42.59
C PRO A 164 5.82 47.46 41.18
N PRO A 165 6.27 48.17 40.12
CA PRO A 165 6.26 47.64 38.76
C PRO A 165 7.33 46.55 38.63
N GLN A 166 6.91 45.28 38.64
CA GLN A 166 7.84 44.15 38.48
C GLN A 166 7.77 43.58 37.07
N GLN A 167 8.79 43.93 36.27
CA GLN A 167 9.36 43.01 35.29
C GLN A 167 9.57 41.66 35.97
N GLN A 168 8.74 40.69 35.64
CA GLN A 168 8.79 39.36 36.24
C GLN A 168 10.10 38.68 35.85
N SER A 169 11.03 38.65 36.81
CA SER A 169 12.06 37.62 36.93
C SER A 169 11.36 36.26 36.84
N ILE A 170 11.53 35.55 35.72
CA ILE A 170 10.96 34.24 35.46
C ILE A 170 11.65 33.22 36.37
N ARG A 171 11.22 33.13 37.63
CA ARG A 171 11.55 31.99 38.49
C ARG A 171 10.87 30.74 37.93
N VAL A 172 11.59 29.62 37.93
CA VAL A 172 11.05 28.32 37.51
C VAL A 172 10.02 27.84 38.54
N SER A 173 8.74 28.14 38.31
CA SER A 173 7.66 27.56 39.12
C SER A 173 7.53 26.06 38.85
N SER A 174 7.41 25.25 39.90
CA SER A 174 7.11 23.81 39.83
C SER A 174 5.92 23.50 38.91
N HIS A 175 4.93 24.40 38.86
CA HIS A 175 3.77 24.29 37.99
C HIS A 175 4.13 24.40 36.49
N SER A 176 5.14 25.21 36.15
CA SER A 176 5.64 25.37 34.78
C SER A 176 6.36 24.10 34.29
N LEU A 177 7.21 23.51 35.13
CA LEU A 177 7.91 22.25 34.81
C LEU A 177 6.94 21.09 34.66
N SER A 178 5.99 20.98 35.58
CA SER A 178 4.93 19.96 35.51
C SER A 178 4.13 20.07 34.20
N SER A 179 3.86 21.30 33.73
CA SER A 179 3.22 21.52 32.44
C SER A 179 4.08 21.04 31.27
N ILE A 180 5.39 21.30 31.28
CA ILE A 180 6.33 20.85 30.23
C ILE A 180 6.33 19.32 30.14
N HIS A 181 6.49 18.63 31.28
CA HIS A 181 6.48 17.16 31.32
C HIS A 181 5.15 16.57 30.85
N SER A 182 4.04 17.10 31.36
CA SER A 182 2.71 16.63 30.99
C SER A 182 2.44 16.77 29.49
N ARG A 183 2.86 17.89 28.87
CA ARG A 183 2.75 18.09 27.41
C ARG A 183 3.62 17.10 26.64
N TYR A 184 4.87 16.85 27.09
CA TYR A 184 5.75 15.88 26.47
C TYR A 184 5.12 14.48 26.47
N ASP A 185 4.67 14.03 27.64
CA ASP A 185 4.04 12.71 27.80
C ASP A 185 2.77 12.59 26.97
N LYS A 186 1.95 13.65 26.92
CA LYS A 186 0.74 13.66 26.11
C LYS A 186 1.04 13.50 24.62
N VAL A 187 2.06 14.20 24.09
CA VAL A 187 2.46 14.07 22.67
C VAL A 187 2.98 12.66 22.41
N LEU A 188 3.83 12.13 23.29
CA LEU A 188 4.40 10.79 23.14
C LEU A 188 3.30 9.70 23.19
N GLN A 189 2.35 9.82 24.12
CA GLN A 189 1.23 8.90 24.23
C GLN A 189 0.32 8.98 23.01
N THR A 190 0.01 10.20 22.53
CA THR A 190 -0.81 10.41 21.33
C THR A 190 -0.16 9.76 20.10
N MET A 191 1.17 9.84 19.97
CA MET A 191 1.91 9.15 18.91
C MET A 191 1.75 7.64 18.98
N LYS A 192 1.85 7.05 20.18
CA LYS A 192 1.69 5.61 20.40
C LYS A 192 0.27 5.14 20.13
N ASP A 193 -0.73 5.80 20.73
CA ASP A 193 -2.13 5.39 20.67
C ASP A 193 -2.71 5.46 19.25
N ASN A 194 -2.25 6.43 18.46
CA ASN A 194 -2.78 6.67 17.11
C ASN A 194 -1.84 6.18 16.00
N ASN A 195 -0.69 5.60 16.35
CA ASN A 195 0.39 5.22 15.43
C ASN A 195 0.65 6.27 14.34
N CYS A 196 0.78 7.54 14.75
CA CYS A 196 0.76 8.68 13.84
C CYS A 196 2.07 9.48 13.83
N SER A 197 2.27 10.29 12.79
CA SER A 197 3.45 11.15 12.68
C SER A 197 3.49 12.18 13.82
N MET A 198 4.70 12.60 14.20
CA MET A 198 4.89 13.60 15.27
C MET A 198 4.11 14.91 15.00
N ALA A 199 4.01 15.35 13.74
CA ALA A 199 3.24 16.54 13.37
C ALA A 199 1.73 16.36 13.67
N ASN A 200 1.18 15.19 13.35
CA ASN A 200 -0.20 14.85 13.71
C ASN A 200 -0.39 14.71 15.21
N ALA A 201 0.58 14.17 15.95
CA ALA A 201 0.50 14.07 17.40
C ALA A 201 0.50 15.44 18.10
N TYR A 202 1.27 16.44 17.62
CA TYR A 202 1.16 17.81 18.11
C TYR A 202 -0.24 18.40 17.89
N ARG A 203 -0.81 18.18 16.69
CA ARG A 203 -2.17 18.65 16.35
C ARG A 203 -3.24 17.99 17.22
N LEU A 204 -3.20 16.66 17.37
CA LEU A 204 -4.17 15.88 18.14
C LEU A 204 -4.06 16.12 19.65
N SER A 205 -2.84 16.30 20.17
CA SER A 205 -2.62 16.61 21.59
C SER A 205 -2.99 18.06 21.96
N GLY A 206 -3.21 18.93 20.98
CA GLY A 206 -3.47 20.37 21.17
C GLY A 206 -2.24 21.12 21.70
N CYS A 207 -1.03 20.58 21.50
CA CYS A 207 0.22 21.16 21.98
C CYS A 207 0.95 21.88 20.84
N PRO A 208 1.10 23.21 20.87
CA PRO A 208 1.92 23.92 19.89
C PRO A 208 3.36 23.40 19.92
N ARG A 209 3.93 23.14 18.74
CA ARG A 209 5.30 22.62 18.60
C ARG A 209 6.34 23.52 19.27
N SER A 210 6.16 24.85 19.18
CA SER A 210 7.05 25.85 19.78
C SER A 210 7.17 25.69 21.30
N THR A 211 6.07 25.35 21.97
CA THR A 211 6.04 25.26 23.44
C THR A 211 6.82 24.08 23.99
N LEU A 212 6.97 23.00 23.21
CA LEU A 212 7.71 21.82 23.67
C LEU A 212 9.16 21.82 23.14
N ARG A 213 9.38 22.29 21.91
CA ARG A 213 10.69 22.27 21.27
C ARG A 213 11.75 23.01 22.09
N ASP A 214 11.36 24.13 22.68
CA ASP A 214 12.30 25.00 23.38
C ASP A 214 12.66 24.50 24.80
N PHE A 215 11.91 23.51 25.33
CA PHE A 215 12.09 22.95 26.69
C PHE A 215 12.19 21.42 26.67
N ILE A 216 12.70 20.87 25.56
CA ILE A 216 12.68 19.43 25.34
C ILE A 216 13.71 18.72 26.21
N ALA A 217 14.86 19.35 26.48
CA ALA A 217 15.88 18.73 27.31
C ALA A 217 15.44 18.58 28.76
N ILE A 218 14.67 19.53 29.29
CA ILE A 218 14.02 19.41 30.60
C ILE A 218 13.17 18.13 30.66
N ALA A 219 12.33 17.92 29.63
CA ALA A 219 11.45 16.76 29.59
C ALA A 219 12.22 15.45 29.41
N GLU A 220 13.18 15.42 28.48
CA GLU A 220 13.95 14.21 28.17
C GLU A 220 14.89 13.83 29.32
N LEU A 221 15.55 14.77 29.98
CA LEU A 221 16.46 14.46 31.09
C LEU A 221 15.71 13.79 32.24
N LYS A 222 14.52 14.26 32.60
CA LYS A 222 13.72 13.62 33.65
C LYS A 222 13.38 12.16 33.34
N LYS A 223 13.16 11.83 32.06
CA LYS A 223 12.90 10.45 31.59
C LYS A 223 14.14 9.59 31.52
N VAL A 224 15.26 10.15 31.06
CA VAL A 224 16.53 9.43 30.88
C VAL A 224 17.18 9.17 32.23
N ASP A 225 17.22 10.18 33.10
CA ASP A 225 17.80 10.11 34.44
C ASP A 225 17.13 11.14 35.37
N SER A 226 16.16 10.69 36.15
CA SER A 226 15.43 11.55 37.09
C SER A 226 16.34 12.16 38.17
N ARG A 227 17.41 11.46 38.57
CA ARG A 227 18.35 11.96 39.58
C ARG A 227 19.22 13.07 39.00
N ALA A 228 19.70 12.92 37.76
CA ALA A 228 20.42 13.99 37.07
C ALA A 228 19.55 15.23 36.87
N PHE A 229 18.24 15.05 36.62
CA PHE A 229 17.28 16.15 36.54
C PHE A 229 17.11 16.87 37.89
N GLU A 230 16.98 16.15 39.01
CA GLU A 230 16.88 16.76 40.34
C GLU A 230 18.13 17.55 40.71
N ILE A 231 19.32 17.05 40.36
CA ILE A 231 20.59 17.77 40.53
C ILE A 231 20.60 19.05 39.68
N ALA A 232 20.18 18.98 38.42
CA ALA A 232 20.08 20.15 37.56
C ALA A 232 19.08 21.18 38.12
N LEU A 233 17.96 20.72 38.67
CA LEU A 233 16.95 21.59 39.28
C LEU A 233 17.47 22.28 40.56
N ALA A 234 18.21 21.55 41.40
CA ALA A 234 18.80 22.10 42.62
C ALA A 234 19.85 23.18 42.32
N ASN A 235 20.62 23.02 41.25
CA ASN A 235 21.62 24.01 40.82
C ASN A 235 21.00 25.26 40.17
N CYS A 236 19.73 25.21 39.77
CA CYS A 236 19.06 26.28 39.01
C CYS A 236 18.15 27.15 39.88
N GLN A 237 18.19 27.04 41.22
CA GLN A 237 17.22 27.66 42.13
C GLN A 237 17.09 29.20 42.00
N GLU A 238 18.03 29.89 41.35
CA GLU A 238 17.99 31.33 41.10
C GLU A 238 17.87 31.72 39.62
N GLU A 239 17.84 30.77 38.69
CA GLU A 239 17.97 31.01 37.25
C GLU A 239 16.67 30.76 36.47
N SER A 240 16.63 31.23 35.22
CA SER A 240 15.45 31.13 34.35
C SER A 240 15.23 29.70 33.82
N VAL A 241 14.00 29.39 33.38
CA VAL A 241 13.65 28.11 32.74
C VAL A 241 14.56 27.80 31.52
N ARG A 242 15.05 28.85 30.84
CA ARG A 242 15.98 28.69 29.71
C ARG A 242 17.36 28.21 30.13
N GLU A 243 17.83 28.62 31.30
CA GLU A 243 19.13 28.17 31.81
C GLU A 243 19.04 26.73 32.31
N LEU A 244 17.92 26.38 32.97
CA LEU A 244 17.63 24.99 33.32
C LEU A 244 17.63 24.08 32.07
N GLU A 245 16.99 24.52 30.98
CA GLU A 245 17.00 23.81 29.71
C GLU A 245 18.43 23.61 29.18
N LYS A 246 19.28 24.64 29.24
CA LYS A 246 20.67 24.56 28.80
C LYS A 246 21.50 23.58 29.66
N MET A 247 21.33 23.62 30.97
CA MET A 247 21.95 22.63 31.87
C MET A 247 21.46 21.20 31.58
N CYS A 248 20.17 21.05 31.28
CA CYS A 248 19.61 19.76 30.91
C CYS A 248 20.22 19.24 29.60
N ARG A 249 20.38 20.11 28.59
CA ARG A 249 21.05 19.79 27.31
C ARG A 249 22.47 19.30 27.53
N LYS A 250 23.26 20.04 28.29
CA LYS A 250 24.65 19.69 28.61
C LYS A 250 24.74 18.34 29.33
N SER A 251 23.80 18.07 30.24
CA SER A 251 23.73 16.80 30.97
C SER A 251 23.35 15.64 30.04
N LEU A 252 22.37 15.85 29.16
CA LEU A 252 21.92 14.86 28.17
C LEU A 252 23.02 14.45 27.18
N GLY A 253 24.01 15.31 26.91
CA GLY A 253 25.15 14.99 26.05
C GLY A 253 25.88 13.70 26.47
N ARG A 254 25.86 13.35 27.77
CA ARG A 254 26.48 12.12 28.30
C ARG A 254 25.65 10.86 28.01
N TYR A 255 24.36 11.01 27.71
CA TYR A 255 23.40 9.92 27.53
C TYR A 255 23.06 9.67 26.06
N MET A 256 23.82 10.25 25.12
CA MET A 256 23.57 10.15 23.67
C MET A 256 23.31 8.74 23.14
N PRO A 257 24.12 7.71 23.49
CA PRO A 257 23.85 6.34 23.05
C PRO A 257 22.56 5.76 23.64
N LEU A 258 22.29 6.06 24.91
CA LEU A 258 21.08 5.61 25.61
C LEU A 258 19.83 6.25 25.00
N MET A 259 19.83 7.56 24.80
CA MET A 259 18.71 8.29 24.19
C MET A 259 18.40 7.79 22.78
N SER A 260 19.43 7.42 22.01
CA SER A 260 19.25 6.86 20.67
C SER A 260 18.50 5.53 20.71
N THR A 261 18.75 4.72 21.74
CA THR A 261 18.03 3.47 22.00
C THR A 261 16.60 3.75 22.45
N MET A 262 16.41 4.64 23.42
CA MET A 262 15.08 5.03 23.90
C MET A 262 14.19 5.64 22.80
N ARG A 263 14.76 6.34 21.82
CA ARG A 263 14.01 6.84 20.64
C ARG A 263 13.55 5.70 19.73
N ARG A 264 14.37 4.66 19.52
CA ARG A 264 13.98 3.47 18.75
C ARG A 264 12.86 2.69 19.43
N GLU A 265 12.89 2.63 20.75
CA GLU A 265 11.86 1.97 21.58
C GLU A 265 10.60 2.84 21.78
N GLY A 266 10.56 4.05 21.20
CA GLY A 266 9.43 4.96 21.33
C GLY A 266 9.25 5.52 22.75
N GLN A 267 10.27 5.49 23.61
CA GLN A 267 10.23 6.08 24.94
C GLN A 267 10.52 7.59 24.94
N LEU A 268 11.13 8.08 23.85
CA LEU A 268 11.39 9.50 23.59
C LEU A 268 10.84 9.88 22.21
N LEU A 269 10.63 11.19 22.00
CA LEU A 269 10.21 11.72 20.70
C LEU A 269 11.28 11.48 19.63
N PRO A 270 10.89 11.15 18.38
CA PRO A 270 11.83 10.84 17.29
C PRO A 270 12.45 12.13 16.71
N LEU A 271 13.25 12.81 17.52
CA LEU A 271 13.97 14.03 17.15
C LEU A 271 15.44 13.71 16.87
N LYS A 272 15.97 14.38 15.85
CA LYS A 272 17.40 14.41 15.57
C LYS A 272 17.96 15.72 16.11
N PHE A 273 18.99 15.60 16.93
CA PHE A 273 19.69 16.73 17.54
C PHE A 273 21.15 16.67 17.10
N ASP A 274 21.68 17.79 16.61
CA ASP A 274 23.09 17.94 16.28
C ASP A 274 23.91 18.20 17.55
N GLN A 275 25.24 18.11 17.46
CA GLN A 275 26.14 18.31 18.61
C GLN A 275 25.91 19.64 19.34
N ARG A 276 25.61 20.71 18.57
CA ARG A 276 25.28 22.05 19.09
C ARG A 276 24.08 22.09 20.02
N PHE A 277 23.20 21.10 19.97
CA PHE A 277 22.08 21.01 20.89
C PHE A 277 22.53 20.69 22.32
N TYR A 278 23.67 20.00 22.49
CA TYR A 278 24.19 19.55 23.78
C TYR A 278 25.30 20.45 24.35
N GLU A 279 25.63 21.54 23.65
CA GLU A 279 26.59 22.58 24.06
C GLU A 279 25.90 23.67 24.92
#